data_AF-A0A2D5YTI3-F1
#
_entry.id   AF-A0A2D5YTI3-F1
#
_cell.length_a   1.000
_cell.length_b   1.000
_cell.length_c   1.000
_cell.angle_alpha   90.00
_cell.angle_beta   90.00
_cell.angle_gamma   90.00
#
_symmetry.space_group_name_H-M   'P 1'
#
loop_
_entity.id
_entity.type
_entity.pdbx_description
1 polymer ?
#
loop_
_entity_poly.entity_id
_entity_poly.type
_entity_poly.pdbx_seq_one_letter_code
_entity_poly.pdbx_strand_id
1 'polypeptide(L)'
;GVLQQADGPRVVADGYFGTFAGKGHWSFKPPEGLDDLIDCRIADFDVINEVDVRAGRNVVKMQCGDFELPASTAYTILEPRGEMKAIATIGDDVVGVQTADGRLTWYGFSLSATSSSNVSGQPATATPVPLVHDDVALALLGDAGVASWFELTGDRIVAFRRGSTQGGSLVFLMNVEDRTAKTMVKPRWGITSATDLIHDQPLRLSDGALRIELAFGEVGVIHCADA
;
A
#
# COMPACT_ATOMS: atom_id res chain seq x y z
N GLY A 1 14.39 12.11 -4.40
CA GLY A 1 15.52 11.25 -4.75
C GLY A 1 14.97 9.96 -5.31
N VAL A 2 15.67 9.33 -6.24
CA VAL A 2 15.36 7.94 -6.64
C VAL A 2 15.66 7.07 -5.42
N LEU A 3 14.72 6.20 -5.03
CA LEU A 3 14.93 5.18 -4.00
C LEU A 3 15.96 4.15 -4.53
N GLN A 4 17.24 4.49 -4.47
CA GLN A 4 18.32 3.51 -4.61
C GLN A 4 18.60 2.94 -3.23
N GLN A 5 17.98 1.79 -2.94
CA GLN A 5 18.39 0.98 -1.79
C GLN A 5 19.66 0.22 -2.19
N ALA A 6 20.70 0.30 -1.35
CA ALA A 6 22.01 -0.30 -1.62
C ALA A 6 21.90 -1.81 -1.91
N ASP A 7 20.95 -2.46 -1.26
CA ASP A 7 20.74 -3.88 -1.42
C ASP A 7 19.78 -4.18 -2.59
N GLY A 8 19.04 -3.20 -3.13
CA GLY A 8 18.02 -3.33 -4.18
C GLY A 8 16.58 -3.29 -3.64
N PRO A 9 15.55 -3.50 -4.50
CA PRO A 9 14.15 -3.28 -4.11
C PRO A 9 13.57 -4.39 -3.23
N ARG A 10 12.56 -4.02 -2.46
CA ARG A 10 11.60 -4.96 -1.86
C ARG A 10 10.41 -5.16 -2.78
N VAL A 11 9.93 -6.39 -2.85
CA VAL A 11 8.83 -6.82 -3.72
C VAL A 11 7.76 -7.49 -2.86
N VAL A 12 6.52 -7.05 -3.01
CA VAL A 12 5.34 -7.71 -2.47
C VAL A 12 4.52 -8.22 -3.64
N ALA A 13 4.20 -9.51 -3.62
CA ALA A 13 3.31 -10.15 -4.56
C ALA A 13 2.09 -10.73 -3.82
N ASP A 14 0.93 -10.69 -4.45
CA ASP A 14 -0.31 -11.23 -3.88
C ASP A 14 -1.06 -12.12 -4.90
N GLY A 15 -2.04 -12.87 -4.40
CA GLY A 15 -2.88 -13.77 -5.18
C GLY A 15 -2.11 -14.89 -5.90
N TYR A 16 -2.44 -15.08 -7.18
CA TYR A 16 -1.94 -16.17 -8.02
C TYR A 16 -0.58 -15.89 -8.66
N PHE A 17 0.33 -15.26 -7.91
CA PHE A 17 1.65 -14.90 -8.42
C PHE A 17 2.39 -16.11 -9.00
N GLY A 18 2.81 -15.98 -10.26
CA GLY A 18 3.58 -17.01 -10.97
C GLY A 18 2.83 -18.30 -11.31
N THR A 19 1.48 -18.36 -11.21
CA THR A 19 0.71 -19.56 -11.57
C THR A 19 0.54 -19.75 -13.07
N PHE A 20 0.73 -18.71 -13.88
CA PHE A 20 0.56 -18.77 -15.34
C PHE A 20 1.90 -18.57 -16.03
N ALA A 21 2.18 -19.45 -17.00
CA ALA A 21 3.30 -19.26 -17.92
C ALA A 21 3.01 -18.12 -18.91
N GLY A 22 4.05 -17.61 -19.57
CA GLY A 22 3.93 -16.47 -20.51
C GLY A 22 2.99 -16.69 -21.70
N LYS A 23 2.52 -17.93 -21.94
CA LYS A 23 1.50 -18.27 -22.95
C LYS A 23 0.10 -18.49 -22.36
N GLY A 24 -0.13 -18.17 -21.10
CA GLY A 24 -1.43 -18.23 -20.42
C GLY A 24 -1.90 -19.61 -19.97
N HIS A 25 -1.04 -20.64 -20.00
CA HIS A 25 -1.34 -21.94 -19.38
C HIS A 25 -0.85 -21.99 -17.94
N TRP A 26 -1.40 -22.89 -17.15
CA TRP A 26 -0.94 -23.15 -15.78
C TRP A 26 0.52 -23.62 -15.77
N SER A 27 1.31 -23.00 -14.91
CA SER A 27 2.68 -23.43 -14.63
C SER A 27 2.67 -24.82 -14.01
N PHE A 28 3.59 -25.67 -14.44
CA PHE A 28 3.86 -26.95 -13.78
C PHE A 28 4.75 -26.80 -12.53
N LYS A 29 5.39 -25.64 -12.34
CA LYS A 29 6.31 -25.34 -11.22
C LYS A 29 6.21 -23.86 -10.81
N PRO A 30 5.09 -23.44 -10.19
CA PRO A 30 4.93 -22.06 -9.73
C PRO A 30 5.84 -21.74 -8.53
N PRO A 31 6.35 -20.50 -8.42
CA PRO A 31 6.15 -19.38 -9.34
C PRO A 31 6.99 -19.55 -10.62
N GLU A 32 6.33 -19.57 -11.79
CA GLU A 32 6.94 -19.90 -13.09
C GLU A 32 8.22 -19.11 -13.36
N GLY A 33 9.32 -19.82 -13.57
CA GLY A 33 10.61 -19.21 -13.96
C GLY A 33 11.33 -18.50 -12.81
N LEU A 34 10.77 -18.55 -11.60
CA LEU A 34 11.34 -18.01 -10.36
C LEU A 34 11.49 -19.08 -9.28
N ASP A 35 11.08 -20.30 -9.55
CA ASP A 35 11.07 -21.45 -8.65
C ASP A 35 12.47 -21.88 -8.16
N ASP A 36 13.52 -21.58 -8.92
CA ASP A 36 14.92 -21.79 -8.50
C ASP A 36 15.49 -20.59 -7.72
N LEU A 37 14.79 -19.44 -7.71
CA LEU A 37 15.18 -18.21 -7.00
C LEU A 37 14.36 -17.99 -5.71
N ILE A 38 13.17 -18.57 -5.65
CA ILE A 38 12.22 -18.44 -4.56
C ILE A 38 12.11 -19.81 -3.90
N ASP A 39 12.61 -19.93 -2.67
CA ASP A 39 12.49 -21.14 -1.84
C ASP A 39 11.05 -21.32 -1.32
N CYS A 40 10.08 -21.37 -2.21
CA CYS A 40 8.68 -21.60 -1.90
C CYS A 40 8.00 -22.23 -3.12
N ARG A 41 7.02 -23.10 -2.88
CA ARG A 41 6.11 -23.58 -3.92
C ARG A 41 4.65 -23.38 -3.53
N ILE A 42 3.77 -23.47 -4.51
CA ILE A 42 2.35 -23.68 -4.24
C ILE A 42 2.13 -25.17 -3.95
N ALA A 43 1.57 -25.46 -2.78
CA ALA A 43 1.18 -26.81 -2.37
C ALA A 43 -0.20 -27.19 -2.90
N ASP A 44 -1.17 -26.29 -2.79
CA ASP A 44 -2.55 -26.48 -3.26
C ASP A 44 -3.29 -25.13 -3.41
N PHE A 45 -4.55 -25.19 -3.80
CA PHE A 45 -5.48 -24.06 -3.88
C PHE A 45 -6.71 -24.36 -3.04
N ASP A 46 -7.22 -23.36 -2.35
CA ASP A 46 -8.48 -23.49 -1.60
C ASP A 46 -9.29 -22.19 -1.66
N VAL A 47 -10.49 -22.21 -1.07
CA VAL A 47 -11.44 -21.13 -1.07
C VAL A 47 -12.16 -21.02 0.27
N ILE A 48 -12.07 -19.84 0.87
CA ILE A 48 -13.05 -19.43 1.87
C ILE A 48 -14.38 -19.21 1.14
N ASN A 49 -15.37 -20.04 1.42
CA ASN A 49 -16.70 -19.93 0.80
C ASN A 49 -17.68 -19.17 1.71
N GLU A 50 -18.90 -18.93 1.23
CA GLU A 50 -19.92 -18.20 1.99
C GLU A 50 -20.30 -18.86 3.32
N VAL A 51 -20.22 -20.20 3.43
CA VAL A 51 -20.50 -20.92 4.68
C VAL A 51 -19.40 -20.63 5.69
N ASP A 52 -18.15 -20.58 5.27
CA ASP A 52 -17.02 -20.24 6.14
C ASP A 52 -17.12 -18.79 6.62
N VAL A 53 -17.49 -17.85 5.75
CA VAL A 53 -17.75 -16.45 6.13
C VAL A 53 -18.87 -16.35 7.17
N ARG A 54 -20.02 -17.01 6.94
CA ARG A 54 -21.14 -17.00 7.90
C ARG A 54 -20.80 -17.69 9.22
N ALA A 55 -19.85 -18.62 9.22
CA ALA A 55 -19.39 -19.34 10.40
C ALA A 55 -18.22 -18.65 11.12
N GLY A 56 -17.72 -17.51 10.62
CA GLY A 56 -16.56 -16.82 11.20
C GLY A 56 -15.23 -17.56 11.01
N ARG A 57 -15.14 -18.45 10.01
CA ARG A 57 -13.92 -19.22 9.66
C ARG A 57 -13.12 -18.56 8.53
N ASN A 58 -13.26 -17.26 8.38
CA ASN A 58 -12.75 -16.43 7.29
C ASN A 58 -11.69 -15.45 7.80
N VAL A 59 -10.85 -15.85 8.76
CA VAL A 59 -9.81 -14.99 9.34
C VAL A 59 -8.47 -15.33 8.73
N VAL A 60 -7.81 -14.33 8.16
CA VAL A 60 -6.38 -14.39 7.85
C VAL A 60 -5.59 -13.79 9.00
N LYS A 61 -4.66 -14.58 9.55
CA LYS A 61 -3.71 -14.11 10.55
C LYS A 61 -2.45 -13.66 9.84
N MET A 62 -2.03 -12.44 10.08
CA MET A 62 -0.83 -11.82 9.50
C MET A 62 0.04 -11.28 10.64
N GLN A 63 1.32 -11.01 10.36
CA GLN A 63 2.22 -10.42 11.37
C GLN A 63 1.72 -9.06 11.90
N CYS A 64 0.99 -8.30 11.07
CA CYS A 64 0.44 -7.00 11.45
C CYS A 64 -0.93 -7.08 12.14
N GLY A 65 -1.53 -8.27 12.25
CA GLY A 65 -2.84 -8.45 12.87
C GLY A 65 -3.66 -9.55 12.23
N ASP A 66 -4.86 -9.75 12.78
CA ASP A 66 -5.85 -10.69 12.28
C ASP A 66 -6.94 -9.93 11.54
N PHE A 67 -7.30 -10.39 10.33
CA PHE A 67 -8.26 -9.72 9.45
C PHE A 67 -9.35 -10.68 9.01
N GLU A 68 -10.61 -10.28 9.20
CA GLU A 68 -11.76 -11.00 8.65
C GLU A 68 -11.89 -10.70 7.15
N LEU A 69 -11.89 -11.76 6.33
CA LEU A 69 -12.14 -11.67 4.89
C LEU A 69 -13.65 -11.52 4.66
N PRO A 70 -14.15 -10.36 4.18
CA PRO A 70 -15.57 -10.04 4.21
C PRO A 70 -16.41 -10.84 3.20
N ALA A 71 -15.76 -11.54 2.28
CA ALA A 71 -16.40 -12.29 1.20
C ALA A 71 -15.61 -13.55 0.86
N SER A 72 -16.23 -14.40 0.02
CA SER A 72 -15.57 -15.59 -0.49
C SER A 72 -14.24 -15.21 -1.17
N THR A 73 -13.17 -15.88 -0.77
CA THR A 73 -11.80 -15.54 -1.16
C THR A 73 -11.07 -16.82 -1.53
N ALA A 74 -10.65 -16.92 -2.78
CA ALA A 74 -9.76 -17.98 -3.21
C ALA A 74 -8.31 -17.63 -2.85
N TYR A 75 -7.54 -18.64 -2.47
CA TYR A 75 -6.16 -18.47 -2.04
C TYR A 75 -5.29 -19.66 -2.44
N THR A 76 -3.99 -19.43 -2.48
CA THR A 76 -2.97 -20.45 -2.70
C THR A 76 -2.35 -20.83 -1.36
N ILE A 77 -2.19 -22.14 -1.15
CA ILE A 77 -1.48 -22.68 0.01
C ILE A 77 0.00 -22.74 -0.37
N LEU A 78 0.83 -22.06 0.41
CA LEU A 78 2.24 -21.88 0.16
C LEU A 78 3.04 -22.82 1.06
N GLU A 79 4.00 -23.53 0.48
CA GLU A 79 4.93 -24.36 1.23
C GLU A 79 6.32 -23.69 1.20
N PRO A 80 6.70 -22.96 2.26
CA PRO A 80 8.03 -22.37 2.35
C PRO A 80 9.09 -23.48 2.45
N ARG A 81 10.23 -23.24 1.83
CA ARG A 81 11.43 -24.09 1.83
C ARG A 81 12.64 -23.24 2.22
N GLY A 82 13.79 -23.88 2.42
CA GLY A 82 15.04 -23.16 2.69
C GLY A 82 14.90 -22.18 3.86
N GLU A 83 15.17 -20.91 3.59
CA GLU A 83 15.09 -19.83 4.60
C GLU A 83 13.79 -18.99 4.53
N MET A 84 12.84 -19.35 3.67
CA MET A 84 11.53 -18.70 3.64
C MET A 84 10.77 -18.96 4.94
N LYS A 85 10.14 -17.92 5.48
CA LYS A 85 9.35 -17.97 6.71
C LYS A 85 7.87 -17.82 6.38
N ALA A 86 7.02 -18.62 7.01
CA ALA A 86 5.58 -18.38 7.01
C ALA A 86 5.27 -17.11 7.83
N ILE A 87 4.46 -16.22 7.26
CA ILE A 87 4.08 -14.93 7.86
C ILE A 87 2.58 -14.65 7.85
N ALA A 88 1.79 -15.47 7.13
CA ALA A 88 0.33 -15.41 7.21
C ALA A 88 -0.31 -16.79 7.10
N THR A 89 -1.45 -16.97 7.77
CA THR A 89 -2.19 -18.24 7.79
C THR A 89 -3.70 -18.02 7.72
N ILE A 90 -4.41 -18.98 7.12
CA ILE A 90 -5.87 -19.12 7.20
C ILE A 90 -6.12 -20.52 7.78
N GLY A 91 -6.66 -20.60 9.00
CA GLY A 91 -6.68 -21.87 9.72
C GLY A 91 -5.26 -22.41 9.93
N ASP A 92 -5.00 -23.62 9.43
CA ASP A 92 -3.68 -24.26 9.47
C ASP A 92 -2.88 -24.07 8.16
N ASP A 93 -3.49 -23.45 7.14
CA ASP A 93 -2.86 -23.25 5.84
C ASP A 93 -1.93 -22.03 5.86
N VAL A 94 -0.73 -22.20 5.35
CA VAL A 94 0.20 -21.08 5.14
C VAL A 94 -0.17 -20.36 3.86
N VAL A 95 -0.53 -19.09 3.97
CA VAL A 95 -0.98 -18.24 2.85
C VAL A 95 -0.15 -16.97 2.70
N GLY A 96 0.96 -16.87 3.44
CA GLY A 96 1.92 -15.80 3.28
C GLY A 96 3.32 -16.26 3.67
N VAL A 97 4.30 -15.93 2.84
CA VAL A 97 5.71 -16.25 3.08
C VAL A 97 6.59 -15.03 2.84
N GLN A 98 7.74 -15.02 3.50
CA GLN A 98 8.74 -13.96 3.36
C GLN A 98 10.15 -14.53 3.39
N THR A 99 11.03 -14.02 2.52
CA THR A 99 12.46 -14.37 2.56
C THR A 99 13.10 -13.91 3.86
N ALA A 100 14.17 -14.57 4.31
CA ALA A 100 14.82 -14.23 5.58
C ALA A 100 15.30 -12.77 5.67
N ASP A 101 15.64 -12.16 4.54
CA ASP A 101 16.05 -10.76 4.39
C ASP A 101 14.88 -9.77 4.21
N GLY A 102 13.64 -10.24 4.18
CA GLY A 102 12.43 -9.41 4.06
C GLY A 102 12.24 -8.77 2.68
N ARG A 103 12.98 -9.19 1.66
CA ARG A 103 12.95 -8.58 0.33
C ARG A 103 11.82 -9.04 -0.55
N LEU A 104 11.48 -10.32 -0.48
CA LEU A 104 10.32 -10.86 -1.15
C LEU A 104 9.29 -11.24 -0.10
N THR A 105 8.10 -10.70 -0.25
CA THR A 105 6.91 -11.12 0.49
C THR A 105 5.88 -11.60 -0.52
N TRP A 106 5.31 -12.78 -0.30
CA TRP A 106 4.27 -13.34 -1.15
C TRP A 106 3.08 -13.76 -0.31
N TYR A 107 1.91 -13.18 -0.61
CA TYR A 107 0.62 -13.60 -0.09
C TYR A 107 -0.13 -14.42 -1.14
N GLY A 108 -0.60 -15.61 -0.76
CA GLY A 108 -1.33 -16.52 -1.64
C GLY A 108 -2.78 -16.08 -1.95
N PHE A 109 -3.23 -15.00 -1.37
CA PHE A 109 -4.57 -14.41 -1.56
C PHE A 109 -4.41 -12.96 -2.00
N SER A 110 -5.46 -12.35 -2.57
CA SER A 110 -5.38 -10.91 -2.89
C SER A 110 -5.41 -10.10 -1.60
N LEU A 111 -4.44 -9.21 -1.41
CA LEU A 111 -4.38 -8.31 -0.26
C LEU A 111 -5.60 -7.39 -0.17
N SER A 112 -6.25 -7.11 -1.30
CA SER A 112 -7.51 -6.36 -1.32
C SER A 112 -8.66 -7.09 -0.61
N ALA A 113 -8.57 -8.41 -0.43
CA ALA A 113 -9.56 -9.18 0.33
C ALA A 113 -9.52 -8.87 1.84
N THR A 114 -8.51 -8.17 2.34
CA THR A 114 -8.40 -7.82 3.77
C THR A 114 -9.33 -6.69 4.20
N SER A 115 -9.88 -5.91 3.27
CA SER A 115 -10.77 -4.79 3.60
C SER A 115 -12.21 -5.06 3.18
N SER A 116 -13.14 -4.59 4.00
CA SER A 116 -14.55 -4.45 3.62
C SER A 116 -14.83 -3.19 2.80
N SER A 117 -13.85 -2.28 2.70
CA SER A 117 -14.01 -1.02 1.97
C SER A 117 -13.83 -1.22 0.47
N ASN A 118 -14.76 -0.64 -0.30
CA ASN A 118 -14.72 -0.67 -1.75
C ASN A 118 -14.69 0.75 -2.32
N VAL A 119 -14.00 0.94 -3.44
CA VAL A 119 -14.00 2.18 -4.22
C VAL A 119 -14.85 2.01 -5.46
N SER A 120 -15.87 2.84 -5.58
CA SER A 120 -16.70 2.97 -6.79
C SER A 120 -16.17 4.06 -7.73
N GLY A 121 -16.57 4.02 -9.00
CA GLY A 121 -16.27 5.09 -9.97
C GLY A 121 -14.89 4.98 -10.63
N GLN A 122 -14.25 3.81 -10.56
CA GLN A 122 -13.05 3.54 -11.35
C GLN A 122 -13.39 3.60 -12.86
N PRO A 123 -12.59 4.31 -13.68
CA PRO A 123 -12.90 4.51 -15.10
C PRO A 123 -13.07 3.21 -15.89
N ALA A 124 -12.46 2.11 -15.43
CA ALA A 124 -12.44 0.83 -16.10
C ALA A 124 -13.51 -0.16 -15.61
N THR A 125 -14.16 0.08 -14.46
CA THR A 125 -15.11 -0.88 -13.86
C THR A 125 -16.30 -0.18 -13.21
N ALA A 126 -17.52 -0.57 -13.61
CA ALA A 126 -18.74 -0.13 -12.93
C ALA A 126 -18.89 -0.74 -11.53
N THR A 127 -18.26 -1.91 -11.31
CA THR A 127 -18.29 -2.61 -10.03
C THR A 127 -17.29 -1.97 -9.06
N PRO A 128 -17.67 -1.77 -7.78
CA PRO A 128 -16.75 -1.36 -6.74
C PRO A 128 -15.57 -2.33 -6.63
N VAL A 129 -14.36 -1.79 -6.45
CA VAL A 129 -13.12 -2.57 -6.32
C VAL A 129 -12.69 -2.55 -4.85
N PRO A 130 -12.34 -3.71 -4.25
CA PRO A 130 -11.88 -3.76 -2.88
C PRO A 130 -10.52 -3.08 -2.71
N LEU A 131 -10.29 -2.52 -1.51
CA LEU A 131 -9.02 -1.92 -1.11
C LEU A 131 -8.23 -2.86 -0.21
N VAL A 132 -6.93 -2.64 -0.10
CA VAL A 132 -6.12 -3.25 0.98
C VAL A 132 -6.51 -2.58 2.30
N HIS A 133 -6.60 -3.34 3.39
CA HIS A 133 -6.83 -2.78 4.72
C HIS A 133 -5.69 -1.83 5.12
N ASP A 134 -6.01 -0.70 5.76
CA ASP A 134 -5.04 0.36 6.06
C ASP A 134 -3.86 -0.16 6.88
N ASP A 135 -4.12 -0.95 7.93
CA ASP A 135 -3.06 -1.54 8.76
C ASP A 135 -2.13 -2.48 7.98
N VAL A 136 -2.67 -3.22 7.00
CA VAL A 136 -1.87 -4.08 6.12
C VAL A 136 -0.99 -3.23 5.20
N ALA A 137 -1.57 -2.20 4.57
CA ALA A 137 -0.82 -1.29 3.72
C ALA A 137 0.28 -0.54 4.49
N LEU A 138 -0.04 -0.03 5.69
CA LEU A 138 0.90 0.69 6.54
C LEU A 138 2.02 -0.22 7.06
N ALA A 139 1.72 -1.47 7.43
CA ALA A 139 2.74 -2.43 7.83
C ALA A 139 3.73 -2.72 6.70
N LEU A 140 3.24 -2.99 5.48
CA LEU A 140 4.11 -3.26 4.31
C LEU A 140 4.99 -2.05 3.96
N LEU A 141 4.45 -0.84 4.06
CA LEU A 141 5.24 0.39 3.86
C LEU A 141 6.27 0.57 4.98
N GLY A 142 5.88 0.36 6.23
CA GLY A 142 6.73 0.46 7.41
C GLY A 142 7.92 -0.50 7.35
N ASP A 143 7.67 -1.76 7.00
CA ASP A 143 8.70 -2.78 6.82
C ASP A 143 9.70 -2.38 5.73
N ALA A 144 9.22 -1.75 4.66
CA ALA A 144 10.06 -1.23 3.59
C ALA A 144 10.79 0.08 3.93
N GLY A 145 10.59 0.64 5.12
CA GLY A 145 11.13 1.94 5.52
C GLY A 145 10.52 3.10 4.75
N VAL A 146 9.34 2.90 4.16
CA VAL A 146 8.61 3.93 3.43
C VAL A 146 7.68 4.65 4.39
N ALA A 147 7.86 5.96 4.50
CA ALA A 147 7.01 6.83 5.31
C ALA A 147 6.52 8.02 4.50
N SER A 148 5.40 8.60 4.93
CA SER A 148 4.92 9.87 4.41
C SER A 148 5.99 10.97 4.60
N TRP A 149 6.12 11.85 3.62
CA TRP A 149 6.91 13.07 3.72
C TRP A 149 6.28 14.14 4.63
N PHE A 150 5.02 13.92 5.03
CA PHE A 150 4.20 14.88 5.75
C PHE A 150 3.58 14.24 6.98
N GLU A 151 3.50 15.02 8.05
CA GLU A 151 2.53 14.83 9.11
C GLU A 151 1.32 15.70 8.79
N LEU A 152 0.14 15.08 8.72
CA LEU A 152 -1.13 15.72 8.39
C LEU A 152 -2.05 15.66 9.60
N THR A 153 -2.64 16.80 9.96
CA THR A 153 -3.59 16.88 11.09
C THR A 153 -4.82 17.67 10.69
N GLY A 154 -6.02 17.11 10.89
CA GLY A 154 -7.29 17.72 10.51
C GLY A 154 -8.00 16.92 9.43
N ASP A 155 -8.60 17.63 8.47
CA ASP A 155 -9.35 17.01 7.38
C ASP A 155 -8.43 16.23 6.41
N ARG A 156 -8.98 15.23 5.71
CA ARG A 156 -8.20 14.36 4.84
C ARG A 156 -7.84 15.09 3.55
N ILE A 157 -6.55 15.10 3.25
CA ILE A 157 -6.01 15.53 1.97
C ILE A 157 -4.98 14.51 1.50
N VAL A 158 -4.75 14.48 0.19
CA VAL A 158 -3.61 13.76 -0.38
C VAL A 158 -2.48 14.76 -0.61
N ALA A 159 -1.26 14.40 -0.20
CA ALA A 159 -0.08 15.25 -0.31
C ALA A 159 1.07 14.52 -1.01
N PHE A 160 1.63 15.15 -2.05
CA PHE A 160 2.79 14.63 -2.78
C PHE A 160 3.90 15.67 -2.87
N ARG A 161 5.16 15.19 -2.86
CA ARG A 161 6.36 16.02 -2.96
C ARG A 161 7.11 15.73 -4.25
N ARG A 162 7.58 16.77 -4.93
CA ARG A 162 8.59 16.69 -5.99
C ARG A 162 9.70 17.71 -5.75
N GLY A 163 10.92 17.43 -6.21
CA GLY A 163 11.96 18.47 -6.27
C GLY A 163 11.58 19.59 -7.25
N SER A 164 11.87 20.83 -6.88
CA SER A 164 11.73 22.00 -7.76
C SER A 164 13.02 22.25 -8.53
N THR A 165 12.90 22.65 -9.80
CA THR A 165 14.06 23.10 -10.60
C THR A 165 14.57 24.47 -10.16
N GLN A 166 13.80 25.21 -9.37
CA GLN A 166 14.17 26.51 -8.80
C GLN A 166 14.77 26.37 -7.37
N GLY A 167 15.15 25.15 -6.98
CA GLY A 167 15.58 24.84 -5.61
C GLY A 167 14.38 24.59 -4.68
N GLY A 168 14.61 23.85 -3.60
CA GLY A 168 13.53 23.44 -2.70
C GLY A 168 12.60 22.36 -3.27
N SER A 169 11.37 22.32 -2.77
CA SER A 169 10.38 21.28 -3.07
C SER A 169 9.04 21.87 -3.52
N LEU A 170 8.37 21.20 -4.45
CA LEU A 170 6.96 21.41 -4.77
C LEU A 170 6.12 20.42 -3.99
N VAL A 171 5.07 20.91 -3.34
CA VAL A 171 4.08 20.13 -2.60
C VAL A 171 2.74 20.29 -3.31
N PHE A 172 2.18 19.18 -3.76
CA PHE A 172 0.87 19.10 -4.38
C PHE A 172 -0.11 18.57 -3.34
N LEU A 173 -1.19 19.31 -3.11
CA LEU A 173 -2.23 18.98 -2.14
C LEU A 173 -3.56 18.84 -2.86
N MET A 174 -4.33 17.81 -2.53
CA MET A 174 -5.66 17.60 -3.10
C MET A 174 -6.65 17.30 -1.98
N ASN A 175 -7.76 18.02 -1.98
CA ASN A 175 -8.85 17.77 -1.06
C ASN A 175 -9.65 16.54 -1.49
N VAL A 176 -9.82 15.58 -0.58
CA VAL A 176 -10.63 14.36 -0.78
C VAL A 176 -11.90 14.32 0.07
N GLU A 177 -12.15 15.36 0.86
CA GLU A 177 -13.43 15.56 1.54
C GLU A 177 -14.47 16.16 0.58
N ASP A 178 -15.75 15.90 0.82
CA ASP A 178 -16.88 16.48 0.07
C ASP A 178 -17.21 17.94 0.45
N ARG A 179 -16.32 18.58 1.21
CA ARG A 179 -16.45 19.92 1.77
C ARG A 179 -15.09 20.61 1.78
N THR A 180 -15.04 21.90 2.15
CA THR A 180 -13.76 22.57 2.39
C THR A 180 -12.99 21.85 3.49
N ALA A 181 -11.81 21.35 3.15
CA ALA A 181 -10.87 20.73 4.07
C ALA A 181 -10.01 21.78 4.76
N LYS A 182 -9.79 21.59 6.06
CA LYS A 182 -8.88 22.39 6.88
C LYS A 182 -7.85 21.45 7.50
N THR A 183 -6.61 21.57 7.05
CA THR A 183 -5.55 20.62 7.41
C THR A 183 -4.26 21.36 7.73
N MET A 184 -3.61 20.95 8.81
CA MET A 184 -2.23 21.32 9.10
C MET A 184 -1.31 20.33 8.38
N VAL A 185 -0.41 20.87 7.55
CA VAL A 185 0.57 20.11 6.78
C VAL A 185 1.95 20.42 7.32
N LYS A 186 2.59 19.46 7.98
CA LYS A 186 3.95 19.60 8.50
C LYS A 186 4.91 18.71 7.69
N PRO A 187 5.73 19.31 6.81
CA PRO A 187 6.87 18.63 6.19
C PRO A 187 7.76 17.95 7.24
N ARG A 188 8.21 16.72 6.95
CA ARG A 188 9.22 16.01 7.76
C ARG A 188 10.65 16.40 7.42
N TRP A 189 10.83 17.50 6.69
CA TRP A 189 12.11 18.11 6.40
C TRP A 189 12.06 19.60 6.76
N GLY A 190 13.22 20.21 7.01
CA GLY A 190 13.30 21.63 7.35
C GLY A 190 12.91 22.51 6.16
N ILE A 191 12.02 23.47 6.40
CA ILE A 191 11.64 24.50 5.42
C ILE A 191 11.75 25.89 6.05
N THR A 192 12.20 26.87 5.26
CA THR A 192 12.39 28.26 5.69
C THR A 192 11.27 29.18 5.20
N SER A 193 10.66 28.86 4.07
CA SER A 193 9.53 29.59 3.52
C SER A 193 8.62 28.68 2.71
N ALA A 194 7.39 29.12 2.51
CA ALA A 194 6.41 28.46 1.66
C ALA A 194 5.58 29.50 0.90
N THR A 195 5.31 29.21 -0.37
CA THR A 195 4.50 30.06 -1.26
C THR A 195 3.45 29.21 -1.96
N ASP A 196 2.20 29.61 -1.85
CA ASP A 196 1.10 29.07 -2.65
C ASP A 196 1.23 29.62 -4.08
N LEU A 197 1.53 28.74 -5.02
CA LEU A 197 1.76 29.07 -6.42
C LEU A 197 0.48 29.26 -7.22
N ILE A 198 -0.68 28.81 -6.71
CA ILE A 198 -1.96 28.99 -7.38
C ILE A 198 -2.46 30.42 -7.18
N HIS A 199 -2.30 30.95 -5.97
CA HIS A 199 -2.74 32.29 -5.59
C HIS A 199 -1.61 33.32 -5.50
N ASP A 200 -0.37 32.90 -5.78
CA ASP A 200 0.85 33.71 -5.69
C ASP A 200 1.00 34.45 -4.35
N GLN A 201 0.84 33.71 -3.25
CA GLN A 201 0.85 34.28 -1.90
C GLN A 201 1.79 33.53 -0.96
N PRO A 202 2.55 34.24 -0.10
CA PRO A 202 3.37 33.60 0.92
C PRO A 202 2.48 32.98 2.00
N LEU A 203 2.79 31.74 2.37
CA LEU A 203 2.13 31.03 3.46
C LEU A 203 2.90 31.24 4.77
N ARG A 204 2.17 31.48 5.85
CA ARG A 204 2.76 31.59 7.18
C ARG A 204 3.14 30.22 7.71
N LEU A 205 4.39 30.08 8.14
CA LEU A 205 4.88 28.91 8.86
C LEU A 205 4.63 29.06 10.37
N SER A 206 4.14 28.00 10.99
CA SER A 206 4.06 27.87 12.44
C SER A 206 4.69 26.55 12.83
N ASP A 207 5.84 26.58 13.51
CA ASP A 207 6.63 25.38 13.84
C ASP A 207 6.91 24.48 12.61
N GLY A 208 7.28 25.11 11.48
CA GLY A 208 7.52 24.42 10.21
C GLY A 208 6.28 23.84 9.53
N ALA A 209 5.07 24.06 10.09
CA ALA A 209 3.81 23.59 9.54
C ALA A 209 3.04 24.69 8.80
N LEU A 210 2.20 24.26 7.86
CA LEU A 210 1.36 25.08 7.00
C LEU A 210 -0.11 24.82 7.28
N ARG A 211 -0.88 25.88 7.54
CA ARG A 211 -2.33 25.76 7.57
C ARG A 211 -2.88 25.87 6.14
N ILE A 212 -3.55 24.82 5.69
CA ILE A 212 -4.11 24.71 4.35
C ILE A 212 -5.63 24.65 4.45
N GLU A 213 -6.30 25.43 3.59
CA GLU A 213 -7.73 25.34 3.37
C GLU A 213 -7.96 25.12 1.87
N LEU A 214 -8.67 24.05 1.50
CA LEU A 214 -8.95 23.67 0.11
C LEU A 214 -10.43 23.37 -0.04
N ALA A 215 -11.10 23.97 -1.01
CA ALA A 215 -12.47 23.65 -1.39
C ALA A 215 -12.57 22.22 -1.97
N PHE A 216 -13.80 21.69 -2.09
CA PHE A 216 -14.02 20.37 -2.67
C PHE A 216 -13.48 20.33 -4.12
N GLY A 217 -12.62 19.34 -4.40
CA GLY A 217 -11.97 19.17 -5.70
C GLY A 217 -10.84 20.18 -6.00
N GLU A 218 -10.51 21.06 -5.06
CA GLU A 218 -9.41 22.02 -5.22
C GLU A 218 -8.05 21.34 -5.07
N VAL A 219 -7.08 21.83 -5.85
CA VAL A 219 -5.68 21.42 -5.81
C VAL A 219 -4.83 22.61 -5.37
N GLY A 220 -4.04 22.42 -4.33
CA GLY A 220 -3.00 23.36 -3.91
C GLY A 220 -1.64 22.99 -4.47
N VAL A 221 -0.85 23.98 -4.88
CA VAL A 221 0.55 23.79 -5.27
C VAL A 221 1.41 24.75 -4.48
N ILE A 222 2.27 24.22 -3.61
CA ILE A 222 3.08 25.01 -2.71
C ILE A 222 4.55 24.81 -3.05
N HIS A 223 5.30 25.89 -3.21
CA HIS A 223 6.75 25.84 -3.22
C HIS A 223 7.27 26.02 -1.80
N CYS A 224 8.07 25.08 -1.31
CA CYS A 224 8.76 25.17 -0.04
C CYS A 224 10.26 25.32 -0.27
N ALA A 225 10.85 26.40 0.24
CA ALA A 225 12.30 26.54 0.27
C ALA A 225 12.88 25.69 1.41
N ASP A 226 13.93 24.93 1.12
CA ASP A 226 14.61 24.11 2.11
C ASP A 226 15.36 25.00 3.14
N ALA A 227 15.60 24.47 4.33
CA ALA A 227 16.36 25.13 5.40
C ALA A 227 17.87 24.99 5.27
#